data_AF-A0A937J9Q1-F1
#
_entry.id   AF-A0A937J9Q1-F1
#
_cell.length_a   1.000
_cell.length_b   1.000
_cell.length_c   1.000
_cell.angle_alpha   90.00
_cell.angle_beta   90.00
_cell.angle_gamma   90.00
#
_symmetry.space_group_name_H-M   'P 1'
#
loop_
_entity.id
_entity.type
_entity.pdbx_description
1 polymer ?
#
loop_
_entity_poly.entity_id
_entity_poly.type
_entity_poly.pdbx_seq_one_letter_code
_entity_poly.pdbx_strand_id
1 'polypeptide(L)'
;MLEVDFESKLSKFVERSLSGVRLVSVQQLTSGASQQTFKVSVKDSEANEYHYALRRAQPGLSATSQGQVTPSTEAALLGLAADANIPVPTVAASLRPSDNLGEGYLMAWLEGETLGQRIVKIPELGKFRPTLAYQCGQALARIHAIDVPSAIKDSLSCVSPASLVHATWETYIALNTPQPMIDFTAQWLLHNLPPDVDARLVHGDFRNGNLMVSKAGLEAVLDWELCHMGDPTRDLGWLCVNSWRFGVRELPVGGFGEIDEVIAGYESVSWAPVDKAALQFWEVFGSFWWSVTTLGMAETWRTGETPSLERPVIGRRSTEAQMDCVHLLIPGAFSRAVPATTDANLPSATELISSVRQHLKSSVLDNLTGPDHFFCRVALNSLSIAERELQLSPTLERDEHRRLTELLGDGDLAALRWHLVRALRQGEALPQALVEEHLRETVAGRLQIDQPFYSALTP
;
A
#
# COMPACT_ATOMS: atom_id res chain seq x y z
N MET A 1 15.03 -18.65 -11.61
CA MET A 1 15.03 -19.53 -12.79
C MET A 1 13.59 -19.88 -13.09
N LEU A 2 13.13 -19.61 -14.31
CA LEU A 2 11.83 -20.12 -14.78
C LEU A 2 11.86 -21.66 -14.72
N GLU A 3 10.73 -22.30 -14.42
CA GLU A 3 10.63 -23.77 -14.40
C GLU A 3 11.12 -24.37 -15.72
N VAL A 4 11.75 -25.55 -15.67
CA VAL A 4 12.46 -26.23 -16.79
C VAL A 4 11.58 -26.54 -18.03
N ASP A 5 10.29 -26.19 -18.02
CA ASP A 5 9.36 -26.35 -19.15
C ASP A 5 8.33 -25.19 -19.25
N PHE A 6 8.57 -24.06 -18.55
CA PHE A 6 7.60 -22.96 -18.46
C PHE A 6 7.25 -22.38 -19.84
N GLU A 7 8.26 -22.07 -20.66
CA GLU A 7 8.05 -21.46 -21.98
C GLU A 7 7.33 -22.40 -22.95
N SER A 8 7.64 -23.71 -22.90
CA SER A 8 7.00 -24.70 -23.78
C SER A 8 5.53 -24.91 -23.41
N LYS A 9 5.21 -24.97 -22.11
CA LYS A 9 3.81 -24.97 -21.63
C LYS A 9 3.08 -23.69 -22.01
N LEU A 10 3.73 -22.54 -21.86
CA LEU A 10 3.16 -21.24 -22.23
C LEU A 10 2.90 -21.15 -23.74
N SER A 11 3.80 -21.67 -24.58
CA SER A 11 3.60 -21.70 -26.03
C SER A 11 2.35 -22.48 -26.41
N LYS A 12 2.15 -23.67 -25.82
CA LYS A 12 0.94 -24.49 -26.03
C LYS A 12 -0.33 -23.76 -25.59
N PHE A 13 -0.27 -23.07 -24.45
CA PHE A 13 -1.38 -22.25 -23.97
C PHE A 13 -1.70 -21.11 -24.94
N VAL A 14 -0.68 -20.39 -25.45
CA VAL A 14 -0.82 -19.30 -26.42
C VAL A 14 -1.46 -19.82 -27.72
N GLU A 15 -0.94 -20.90 -28.29
CA GLU A 15 -1.48 -21.50 -29.53
C GLU A 15 -2.92 -21.99 -29.36
N ARG A 16 -3.29 -22.50 -28.17
CA ARG A 16 -4.65 -22.90 -27.83
C ARG A 16 -5.60 -21.71 -27.74
N SER A 17 -5.11 -20.59 -27.21
CA SER A 17 -5.96 -19.51 -26.70
C SER A 17 -6.06 -18.34 -27.67
N LEU A 18 -5.02 -18.10 -28.46
CA LEU A 18 -4.92 -17.01 -29.42
C LEU A 18 -4.78 -17.58 -30.83
N SER A 19 -5.66 -17.15 -31.73
CA SER A 19 -5.70 -17.67 -33.09
C SER A 19 -4.59 -17.08 -33.95
N GLY A 20 -3.86 -17.93 -34.67
CA GLY A 20 -2.91 -17.49 -35.71
C GLY A 20 -1.63 -16.85 -35.21
N VAL A 21 -1.31 -16.96 -33.91
CA VAL A 21 -0.10 -16.40 -33.32
C VAL A 21 0.77 -17.47 -32.65
N ARG A 22 2.06 -17.19 -32.51
CA ARG A 22 3.04 -18.01 -31.79
C ARG A 22 3.77 -17.20 -30.73
N LEU A 23 4.18 -17.86 -29.63
CA LEU A 23 5.02 -17.25 -28.61
C LEU A 23 6.40 -16.87 -29.18
N VAL A 24 6.87 -15.67 -28.86
CA VAL A 24 8.19 -15.15 -29.25
C VAL A 24 9.11 -15.07 -28.04
N SER A 25 8.62 -14.46 -26.96
CA SER A 25 9.37 -14.32 -25.72
C SER A 25 8.44 -14.15 -24.54
N VAL A 26 8.95 -14.48 -23.36
CA VAL A 26 8.32 -14.19 -22.09
C VAL A 26 9.33 -13.54 -21.17
N GLN A 27 8.94 -12.44 -20.53
CA GLN A 27 9.77 -11.70 -19.60
C GLN A 27 8.99 -11.48 -18.31
N GLN A 28 9.54 -11.93 -17.19
CA GLN A 28 8.96 -11.62 -15.89
C GLN A 28 9.16 -10.13 -15.58
N LEU A 29 8.06 -9.42 -15.30
CA LEU A 29 8.08 -8.00 -14.94
C LEU A 29 8.21 -7.83 -13.43
N THR A 30 7.41 -8.58 -12.68
CA THR A 30 7.39 -8.55 -11.22
C THR A 30 7.36 -9.96 -10.65
N SER A 31 8.12 -10.14 -9.58
CA SER A 31 7.98 -11.25 -8.64
C SER A 31 7.30 -10.71 -7.38
N GLY A 32 6.00 -10.43 -7.47
CA GLY A 32 5.21 -10.03 -6.30
C GLY A 32 5.15 -11.16 -5.27
N ALA A 33 4.81 -10.83 -4.02
CA ALA A 33 4.76 -11.81 -2.94
C ALA A 33 3.64 -12.86 -3.14
N SER A 34 2.50 -12.48 -3.71
CA SER A 34 1.32 -13.34 -3.97
C SER A 34 1.24 -13.81 -5.42
N GLN A 35 1.52 -12.91 -6.38
CA GLN A 35 1.31 -13.15 -7.80
C GLN A 35 2.50 -12.73 -8.65
N GLN A 36 2.63 -13.36 -9.82
CA GLN A 36 3.65 -13.07 -10.82
C GLN A 36 3.02 -12.46 -12.06
N THR A 37 3.67 -11.43 -12.60
CA THR A 37 3.27 -10.82 -13.88
C THR A 37 4.38 -10.97 -14.91
N PHE A 38 4.02 -11.44 -16.10
CA PHE A 38 4.92 -11.61 -17.23
C PHE A 38 4.44 -10.82 -18.43
N LYS A 39 5.37 -10.18 -19.16
CA LYS A 39 5.14 -9.73 -20.52
C LYS A 39 5.28 -10.93 -21.45
N VAL A 40 4.27 -11.17 -22.27
CA VAL A 40 4.21 -12.24 -23.27
C VAL A 40 4.18 -11.59 -24.64
N SER A 41 5.23 -11.79 -25.44
CA SER A 41 5.28 -11.34 -26.83
C SER A 41 4.88 -12.48 -27.76
N VAL A 42 3.98 -12.21 -28.70
CA VAL A 42 3.53 -13.16 -29.72
C VAL A 42 3.64 -12.56 -31.11
N LYS A 43 3.77 -13.40 -32.15
CA LYS A 43 3.78 -12.98 -33.56
C LYS A 43 2.75 -13.73 -34.37
N ASP A 44 2.08 -13.04 -35.29
CA ASP A 44 1.21 -13.67 -36.28
C ASP A 44 1.99 -14.24 -37.48
N SER A 45 1.27 -14.81 -38.45
CA SER A 45 1.85 -15.33 -39.70
C SER A 45 2.49 -14.27 -40.60
N GLU A 46 2.12 -13.00 -40.44
CA GLU A 46 2.69 -11.86 -41.17
C GLU A 46 3.87 -11.22 -40.44
N ALA A 47 4.28 -11.82 -39.31
CA ALA A 47 5.33 -11.34 -38.42
C ALA A 47 5.03 -10.02 -37.69
N ASN A 48 3.76 -9.61 -37.61
CA ASN A 48 3.35 -8.53 -36.72
C ASN A 48 3.46 -8.99 -35.27
N GLU A 49 4.00 -8.14 -34.40
CA GLU A 49 4.23 -8.46 -32.99
C GLU A 49 3.15 -7.84 -32.10
N TYR A 50 2.63 -8.64 -31.18
CA TYR A 50 1.65 -8.25 -30.19
C TYR A 50 2.15 -8.59 -28.79
N HIS A 51 1.67 -7.84 -27.79
CA HIS A 51 2.03 -8.03 -26.40
C HIS A 51 0.80 -8.33 -25.56
N TYR A 52 0.99 -9.16 -24.54
CA TYR A 52 0.01 -9.50 -23.53
C TYR A 52 0.68 -9.51 -22.15
N ALA A 53 -0.12 -9.38 -21.10
CA ALA A 53 0.33 -9.61 -19.73
C ALA A 53 -0.27 -10.93 -19.21
N LEU A 54 0.59 -11.83 -18.73
CA LEU A 54 0.17 -13.04 -18.02
C LEU A 54 0.27 -12.77 -16.52
N ARG A 55 -0.87 -12.85 -15.82
CA ARG A 55 -0.95 -12.83 -14.36
C ARG A 55 -1.18 -14.25 -13.87
N ARG A 56 -0.38 -14.73 -12.91
CA ARG A 56 -0.54 -16.07 -12.32
C ARG A 56 -0.21 -16.10 -10.83
N ALA A 57 -0.80 -17.06 -10.13
CA ALA A 57 -0.46 -17.37 -8.75
C ALA A 57 1.01 -17.78 -8.62
N GLN A 58 1.64 -17.45 -7.48
CA GLN A 58 2.97 -17.95 -7.18
C GLN A 58 2.96 -19.48 -6.99
N PRO A 59 3.86 -20.23 -7.66
CA PRO A 59 3.99 -21.67 -7.44
C PRO A 59 4.40 -21.98 -5.99
N GLY A 60 3.69 -22.92 -5.35
CA GLY A 60 4.05 -23.42 -4.02
C GLY A 60 3.50 -22.66 -2.82
N LEU A 61 2.85 -21.50 -3.03
CA LEU A 61 2.07 -20.84 -1.98
C LEU A 61 0.66 -21.45 -1.96
N SER A 62 0.39 -22.28 -0.93
CA SER A 62 -0.95 -22.79 -0.64
C SER A 62 -1.72 -21.74 0.15
N ALA A 63 -2.86 -21.31 -0.38
CA ALA A 63 -3.71 -20.21 0.08
C ALA A 63 -3.19 -18.82 -0.32
N THR A 64 -4.07 -18.08 -1.00
CA THR A 64 -3.96 -16.64 -1.16
C THR A 64 -3.80 -16.02 0.23
N SER A 65 -3.02 -14.94 0.35
CA SER A 65 -2.93 -14.25 1.65
C SER A 65 -4.34 -13.83 2.11
N GLN A 66 -4.58 -13.77 3.41
CA GLN A 66 -5.92 -13.62 3.98
C GLN A 66 -6.68 -12.45 3.33
N GLY A 67 -7.80 -12.75 2.64
CA GLY A 67 -8.62 -11.75 1.94
C GLY A 67 -8.35 -11.57 0.44
N GLN A 68 -7.33 -12.22 -0.13
CA GLN A 68 -7.08 -12.20 -1.58
C GLN A 68 -7.97 -13.19 -2.34
N VAL A 69 -8.50 -12.75 -3.48
CA VAL A 69 -9.23 -13.61 -4.43
C VAL A 69 -8.27 -14.41 -5.32
N THR A 70 -8.75 -15.52 -5.88
CA THR A 70 -7.99 -16.32 -6.83
C THR A 70 -7.82 -15.58 -8.16
N PRO A 71 -6.76 -15.86 -8.95
CA PRO A 71 -6.63 -15.28 -10.30
C PRO A 71 -7.83 -15.59 -11.21
N SER A 72 -8.47 -16.74 -11.02
CA SER A 72 -9.70 -17.11 -11.73
C SER A 72 -10.90 -16.20 -11.36
N THR A 73 -11.05 -15.87 -10.08
CA THR A 73 -12.07 -14.90 -9.61
C THR A 73 -11.72 -13.48 -10.10
N GLU A 74 -10.45 -13.08 -10.05
CA GLU A 74 -9.96 -11.80 -10.56
C GLU A 74 -10.31 -11.62 -12.05
N ALA A 75 -10.06 -12.64 -12.88
CA ALA A 75 -10.41 -12.62 -14.30
C ALA A 75 -11.93 -12.47 -14.54
N ALA A 76 -12.76 -13.09 -13.70
CA ALA A 76 -14.21 -12.97 -13.80
C ALA A 76 -14.70 -11.56 -13.42
N LEU A 77 -14.12 -10.96 -12.37
CA LEU A 77 -14.40 -9.58 -11.97
C LEU A 77 -13.97 -8.57 -13.03
N LEU A 78 -12.82 -8.77 -13.68
CA LEU A 78 -12.39 -7.95 -14.82
C LEU A 78 -13.39 -8.03 -15.99
N GLY A 79 -13.97 -9.20 -16.24
CA GLY A 79 -15.05 -9.37 -17.22
C GLY A 79 -16.28 -8.53 -16.88
N LEU A 80 -16.77 -8.63 -15.64
CA LEU A 80 -17.90 -7.81 -15.16
C LEU A 80 -17.59 -6.31 -15.23
N ALA A 81 -16.36 -5.91 -14.90
CA ALA A 81 -15.93 -4.53 -14.94
C ALA A 81 -15.93 -3.98 -16.38
N ALA A 82 -15.46 -4.78 -17.35
CA ALA A 82 -15.51 -4.44 -18.76
C ALA A 82 -16.96 -4.26 -19.25
N ASP A 83 -17.87 -5.18 -18.88
CA ASP A 83 -19.29 -5.11 -19.22
C ASP A 83 -19.98 -3.86 -18.62
N ALA A 84 -19.53 -3.44 -17.44
CA ALA A 84 -19.97 -2.21 -16.77
C ALA A 84 -19.28 -0.93 -17.30
N ASN A 85 -18.53 -1.02 -18.40
CA ASN A 85 -17.80 0.08 -19.02
C ASN A 85 -16.83 0.78 -18.04
N ILE A 86 -16.15 0.01 -17.20
CA ILE A 86 -15.00 0.46 -16.41
C ILE A 86 -13.74 0.23 -17.26
N PRO A 87 -12.81 1.18 -17.32
CA PRO A 87 -11.54 0.97 -18.01
C PRO A 87 -10.75 -0.13 -17.28
N VAL A 88 -10.60 -1.30 -17.91
CA VAL A 88 -9.84 -2.46 -17.40
C VAL A 88 -9.18 -3.18 -18.57
N PRO A 89 -8.06 -3.91 -18.34
CA PRO A 89 -7.48 -4.74 -19.39
C PRO A 89 -8.42 -5.90 -19.75
N THR A 90 -8.71 -6.06 -21.04
CA THR A 90 -9.51 -7.19 -21.53
C THR A 90 -8.82 -8.51 -21.24
N VAL A 91 -9.50 -9.42 -20.54
CA VAL A 91 -9.04 -10.80 -20.36
C VAL A 91 -9.15 -11.53 -21.69
N ALA A 92 -8.00 -11.92 -22.26
CA ALA A 92 -7.93 -12.63 -23.53
C ALA A 92 -8.19 -14.13 -23.35
N ALA A 93 -7.64 -14.74 -22.29
CA ALA A 93 -7.84 -16.16 -21.99
C ALA A 93 -7.42 -16.51 -20.56
N SER A 94 -8.07 -17.51 -19.96
CA SER A 94 -7.67 -18.05 -18.64
C SER A 94 -6.93 -19.39 -18.77
N LEU A 95 -5.99 -19.63 -17.85
CA LEU A 95 -5.32 -20.91 -17.68
C LEU A 95 -6.31 -21.97 -17.21
N ARG A 96 -6.08 -23.21 -17.65
CA ARG A 96 -6.80 -24.42 -17.24
C ARG A 96 -5.86 -25.34 -16.49
N PRO A 97 -6.36 -26.24 -15.63
CA PRO A 97 -5.53 -27.25 -14.98
C PRO A 97 -4.66 -28.05 -15.97
N SER A 98 -5.19 -28.32 -17.19
CA SER A 98 -4.47 -29.02 -18.26
C SER A 98 -3.26 -28.27 -18.81
N ASP A 99 -3.17 -26.95 -18.62
CA ASP A 99 -2.03 -26.15 -19.08
C ASP A 99 -0.79 -26.35 -18.18
N ASN A 100 -0.96 -26.92 -16.97
CA ASN A 100 0.11 -27.21 -16.01
C ASN A 100 0.99 -26.00 -15.65
N LEU A 101 0.36 -24.81 -15.61
CA LEU A 101 0.98 -23.51 -15.32
C LEU A 101 0.49 -22.85 -14.02
N GLY A 102 -0.39 -23.53 -13.28
CA GLY A 102 -1.10 -22.99 -12.11
C GLY A 102 -2.37 -22.22 -12.50
N GLU A 103 -2.91 -21.45 -11.56
CA GLU A 103 -4.00 -20.50 -11.83
C GLU A 103 -3.45 -19.19 -12.39
N GLY A 104 -4.16 -18.62 -13.37
CA GLY A 104 -3.78 -17.37 -13.99
C GLY A 104 -4.57 -17.08 -15.24
N TYR A 105 -4.33 -15.92 -15.83
CA TYR A 105 -4.99 -15.45 -17.03
C TYR A 105 -4.08 -14.51 -17.82
N LEU A 106 -4.34 -14.47 -19.12
CA LEU A 106 -3.71 -13.60 -20.09
C LEU A 106 -4.64 -12.43 -20.39
N MET A 107 -4.13 -11.21 -20.33
CA MET A 107 -4.87 -10.00 -20.60
C MET A 107 -4.15 -9.11 -21.62
N ALA A 108 -4.91 -8.22 -22.26
CA ALA A 108 -4.40 -7.26 -23.22
C ALA A 108 -3.26 -6.42 -22.60
N TRP A 109 -2.23 -6.17 -23.39
CA TRP A 109 -1.20 -5.19 -23.04
C TRP A 109 -1.73 -3.78 -23.29
N LEU A 110 -1.71 -2.95 -22.25
CA LEU A 110 -2.13 -1.55 -22.32
C LEU A 110 -0.91 -0.64 -22.17
N GLU A 111 -0.94 0.49 -22.88
CA GLU A 111 0.10 1.52 -22.81
C GLU A 111 -0.34 2.64 -21.88
N GLY A 112 0.52 3.01 -20.92
CA GLY A 112 0.25 4.09 -19.99
C GLY A 112 1.27 4.14 -18.84
N GLU A 113 1.19 5.18 -18.04
CA GLU A 113 1.99 5.35 -16.83
C GLU A 113 1.27 4.70 -15.64
N THR A 114 1.97 3.86 -14.88
CA THR A 114 1.45 3.19 -13.68
C THR A 114 2.24 3.55 -12.42
N LEU A 115 3.39 4.20 -12.55
CA LEU A 115 4.18 4.61 -11.39
C LEU A 115 3.57 5.89 -10.82
N GLY A 116 2.86 5.79 -9.70
CA GLY A 116 2.17 6.94 -9.11
C GLY A 116 3.07 8.15 -8.80
N GLN A 117 4.34 7.93 -8.44
CA GLN A 117 5.32 9.01 -8.31
C GLN A 117 5.53 9.79 -9.61
N ARG A 118 5.45 9.11 -10.77
CA ARG A 118 5.53 9.74 -12.09
C ARG A 118 4.20 10.37 -12.46
N ILE A 119 3.06 9.71 -12.21
CA ILE A 119 1.71 10.26 -12.48
C ILE A 119 1.55 11.68 -11.91
N VAL A 120 1.98 11.91 -10.66
CA VAL A 120 1.84 13.22 -10.00
C VAL A 120 2.88 14.26 -10.44
N LYS A 121 3.94 13.89 -11.17
CA LYS A 121 5.09 14.78 -11.48
C LYS A 121 5.32 15.05 -12.96
N ILE A 122 5.08 14.08 -13.84
CA ILE A 122 5.54 14.20 -15.23
C ILE A 122 4.76 15.29 -15.99
N PRO A 123 5.44 16.18 -16.74
CA PRO A 123 4.78 17.28 -17.46
C PRO A 123 3.76 16.82 -18.52
N GLU A 124 3.98 15.66 -19.13
CA GLU A 124 3.15 15.10 -20.20
C GLU A 124 1.71 14.86 -19.77
N LEU A 125 1.49 14.60 -18.48
CA LEU A 125 0.18 14.41 -17.89
C LEU A 125 -0.41 15.70 -17.31
N GLY A 126 0.33 16.82 -17.29
CA GLY A 126 -0.07 18.02 -16.55
C GLY A 126 -1.44 18.59 -16.92
N LYS A 127 -1.85 18.49 -18.19
CA LYS A 127 -3.18 18.94 -18.66
C LYS A 127 -4.33 17.98 -18.33
N PHE A 128 -4.01 16.71 -18.12
CA PHE A 128 -4.99 15.63 -17.91
C PHE A 128 -5.10 15.25 -16.43
N ARG A 129 -4.04 15.49 -15.65
CA ARG A 129 -4.00 15.23 -14.21
C ARG A 129 -5.22 15.79 -13.45
N PRO A 130 -5.67 17.04 -13.70
CA PRO A 130 -6.84 17.58 -13.00
C PRO A 130 -8.16 16.83 -13.27
N THR A 131 -8.26 16.04 -14.35
CA THR A 131 -9.48 15.27 -14.62
C THR A 131 -9.48 13.91 -13.93
N LEU A 132 -8.35 13.47 -13.37
CA LEU A 132 -8.19 12.11 -12.86
C LEU A 132 -9.06 11.84 -11.63
N ALA A 133 -9.18 12.79 -10.69
CA ALA A 133 -10.00 12.61 -9.50
C ALA A 133 -11.47 12.37 -9.87
N TYR A 134 -12.01 13.19 -10.78
CA TYR A 134 -13.36 13.00 -11.31
C TYR A 134 -13.53 11.66 -12.04
N GLN A 135 -12.59 11.28 -12.91
CA GLN A 135 -12.63 9.99 -13.62
C GLN A 135 -12.54 8.79 -12.66
N CYS A 136 -11.75 8.89 -11.59
CA CYS A 136 -11.69 7.89 -10.53
C CYS A 136 -13.04 7.74 -9.83
N GLY A 137 -13.70 8.85 -9.51
CA GLY A 137 -15.05 8.84 -8.94
C GLY A 137 -16.03 8.10 -9.84
N GLN A 138 -16.02 8.38 -11.14
CA GLN A 138 -16.87 7.70 -12.12
C GLN A 138 -16.57 6.20 -12.21
N ALA A 139 -15.29 5.81 -12.20
CA ALA A 139 -14.90 4.40 -12.23
C ALA A 139 -15.39 3.67 -10.97
N LEU A 140 -15.15 4.23 -9.79
CA LEU A 140 -15.60 3.67 -8.51
C LEU A 140 -17.11 3.51 -8.44
N ALA A 141 -17.87 4.53 -8.86
CA ALA A 141 -19.33 4.44 -8.89
C ALA A 141 -19.83 3.31 -9.80
N ARG A 142 -19.16 3.07 -10.94
CA ARG A 142 -19.48 1.92 -11.81
C ARG A 142 -19.12 0.60 -11.16
N ILE A 143 -17.95 0.49 -10.51
CA ILE A 143 -17.52 -0.72 -9.79
C ILE A 143 -18.56 -1.08 -8.73
N HIS A 144 -18.98 -0.10 -7.93
CA HIS A 144 -19.92 -0.30 -6.83
C HIS A 144 -21.35 -0.57 -7.30
N ALA A 145 -21.66 -0.28 -8.58
CA ALA A 145 -22.95 -0.57 -9.22
C ALA A 145 -23.00 -1.96 -9.88
N ILE A 146 -21.88 -2.71 -9.94
CA ILE A 146 -21.86 -4.07 -10.51
C ILE A 146 -22.77 -4.99 -9.68
N ASP A 147 -23.75 -5.61 -10.35
CA ASP A 147 -24.52 -6.70 -9.78
C ASP A 147 -23.72 -8.01 -9.89
N VAL A 148 -23.00 -8.36 -8.83
CA VAL A 148 -22.11 -9.53 -8.81
C VAL A 148 -22.95 -10.81 -8.77
N PRO A 149 -22.89 -11.68 -9.79
CA PRO A 149 -23.64 -12.94 -9.80
C PRO A 149 -23.24 -13.83 -8.62
N SER A 150 -24.18 -14.61 -8.09
CA SER A 150 -23.95 -15.50 -6.93
C SER A 150 -22.72 -16.41 -7.12
N ALA A 151 -22.50 -16.93 -8.33
CA ALA A 151 -21.37 -17.79 -8.65
C ALA A 151 -19.98 -17.14 -8.41
N ILE A 152 -19.89 -15.82 -8.48
CA ILE A 152 -18.68 -15.04 -8.16
C ILE A 152 -18.78 -14.52 -6.74
N LYS A 153 -19.95 -14.04 -6.32
CA LYS A 153 -20.18 -13.48 -4.98
C LYS A 153 -19.83 -14.47 -3.87
N ASP A 154 -20.08 -15.76 -4.06
CA ASP A 154 -19.79 -16.82 -3.09
C ASP A 154 -18.29 -17.05 -2.88
N SER A 155 -17.42 -16.59 -3.79
CA SER A 155 -15.96 -16.59 -3.61
C SER A 155 -15.41 -15.30 -3.00
N LEU A 156 -16.26 -14.30 -2.76
CA LEU A 156 -15.89 -13.03 -2.14
C LEU A 156 -16.21 -13.05 -0.65
N SER A 157 -15.28 -12.56 0.16
CA SER A 157 -15.58 -12.23 1.56
C SER A 157 -16.62 -11.10 1.62
N CYS A 158 -17.46 -11.10 2.65
CA CYS A 158 -18.35 -9.98 2.96
C CYS A 158 -17.97 -9.43 4.32
N VAL A 159 -17.53 -8.17 4.36
CA VAL A 159 -16.92 -7.58 5.56
C VAL A 159 -17.62 -6.30 5.97
N SER A 160 -17.81 -6.11 7.28
CA SER A 160 -18.31 -4.87 7.85
C SER A 160 -17.14 -3.95 8.25
N PRO A 161 -17.38 -2.62 8.40
CA PRO A 161 -16.37 -1.71 8.93
C PRO A 161 -15.81 -2.17 10.28
N ALA A 162 -16.67 -2.58 11.22
CA ALA A 162 -16.26 -3.06 12.54
C ALA A 162 -15.39 -4.31 12.46
N SER A 163 -15.76 -5.27 11.61
CA SER A 163 -15.00 -6.51 11.41
C SER A 163 -13.58 -6.23 10.89
N LEU A 164 -13.43 -5.27 9.98
CA LEU A 164 -12.13 -4.88 9.42
C LEU A 164 -11.24 -4.19 10.46
N VAL A 165 -11.83 -3.32 11.30
CA VAL A 165 -11.11 -2.68 12.41
C VAL A 165 -10.61 -3.73 13.40
N HIS A 166 -11.49 -4.65 13.83
CA HIS A 166 -11.11 -5.73 14.75
C HIS A 166 -10.02 -6.64 14.17
N ALA A 167 -10.18 -7.13 12.94
CA ALA A 167 -9.19 -8.01 12.31
C ALA A 167 -7.82 -7.35 12.16
N THR A 168 -7.79 -6.07 11.78
CA THR A 168 -6.56 -5.28 11.68
C THR A 168 -5.93 -5.08 13.06
N TRP A 169 -6.73 -4.78 14.07
CA TRP A 169 -6.26 -4.56 15.44
C TRP A 169 -5.70 -5.85 16.06
N GLU A 170 -6.38 -6.98 15.87
CA GLU A 170 -5.93 -8.31 16.29
C GLU A 170 -4.60 -8.69 15.62
N THR A 171 -4.46 -8.41 14.32
CA THR A 171 -3.21 -8.61 13.59
C THR A 171 -2.07 -7.83 14.24
N TYR A 172 -2.30 -6.56 14.57
CA TYR A 172 -1.29 -5.76 15.28
C TYR A 172 -0.98 -6.28 16.69
N ILE A 173 -1.99 -6.70 17.46
CA ILE A 173 -1.79 -7.27 18.79
C ILE A 173 -0.88 -8.50 18.72
N ALA A 174 -1.05 -9.34 17.70
CA ALA A 174 -0.22 -10.52 17.47
C ALA A 174 1.25 -10.20 17.16
N LEU A 175 1.56 -9.00 16.63
CA LEU A 175 2.94 -8.55 16.39
C LEU A 175 3.69 -8.22 17.70
N ASN A 176 3.00 -8.17 18.84
CA ASN A 176 3.57 -8.04 20.18
C ASN A 176 4.60 -6.90 20.31
N THR A 177 4.26 -5.72 19.78
CA THR A 177 5.09 -4.51 19.84
C THR A 177 4.27 -3.34 20.37
N PRO A 178 4.83 -2.46 21.23
CA PRO A 178 4.06 -1.36 21.80
C PRO A 178 4.01 -0.17 20.83
N GLN A 179 2.92 -0.04 20.07
CA GLN A 179 2.63 1.11 19.20
C GLN A 179 1.35 1.82 19.68
N PRO A 180 1.42 2.66 20.74
CA PRO A 180 0.25 3.30 21.33
C PRO A 180 -0.67 4.03 20.34
N MET A 181 -0.13 4.65 19.29
CA MET A 181 -0.93 5.35 18.28
C MET A 181 -1.85 4.42 17.50
N ILE A 182 -1.45 3.15 17.28
CA ILE A 182 -2.28 2.15 16.62
C ILE A 182 -3.46 1.78 17.52
N ASP A 183 -3.24 1.59 18.83
CA ASP A 183 -4.33 1.32 19.80
C ASP A 183 -5.30 2.52 19.93
N PHE A 184 -4.77 3.75 19.99
CA PHE A 184 -5.57 4.97 20.00
C PHE A 184 -6.45 5.09 18.74
N THR A 185 -5.87 4.81 17.56
CA THR A 185 -6.59 4.84 16.28
C THR A 185 -7.68 3.77 16.20
N ALA A 186 -7.38 2.55 16.64
CA ALA A 186 -8.36 1.45 16.67
C ALA A 186 -9.58 1.81 17.53
N GLN A 187 -9.35 2.37 18.72
CA GLN A 187 -10.43 2.85 19.58
C GLN A 187 -11.24 3.95 18.88
N TRP A 188 -10.59 4.96 18.30
CA TRP A 188 -11.30 6.00 17.57
C TRP A 188 -12.18 5.42 16.46
N LEU A 189 -11.66 4.47 15.66
CA LEU A 189 -12.41 3.82 14.59
C LEU A 189 -13.64 3.06 15.13
N LEU A 190 -13.50 2.29 16.21
CA LEU A 190 -14.63 1.57 16.81
C LEU A 190 -15.72 2.49 17.37
N HIS A 191 -15.36 3.68 17.83
CA HIS A 191 -16.32 4.67 18.32
C HIS A 191 -16.96 5.52 17.21
N ASN A 192 -16.41 5.51 15.99
CA ASN A 192 -16.83 6.37 14.87
C ASN A 192 -17.21 5.54 13.63
N LEU A 193 -17.70 4.32 13.82
CA LEU A 193 -18.15 3.46 12.72
C LEU A 193 -19.18 4.20 11.84
N PRO A 194 -19.05 4.10 10.50
CA PRO A 194 -20.05 4.68 9.60
C PRO A 194 -21.39 3.92 9.73
N PRO A 195 -22.50 4.53 9.29
CA PRO A 195 -23.80 3.86 9.23
C PRO A 195 -23.76 2.59 8.38
N ASP A 196 -24.63 1.62 8.68
CA ASP A 196 -24.78 0.43 7.86
C ASP A 196 -25.24 0.79 6.44
N VAL A 197 -24.58 0.20 5.45
CA VAL A 197 -24.90 0.35 4.02
C VAL A 197 -25.02 -1.02 3.36
N ASP A 198 -25.76 -1.08 2.25
CA ASP A 198 -25.81 -2.28 1.42
C ASP A 198 -24.41 -2.63 0.91
N ALA A 199 -23.94 -3.85 1.18
CA ALA A 199 -22.63 -4.30 0.73
C ALA A 199 -22.55 -4.31 -0.82
N ARG A 200 -21.56 -3.61 -1.36
CA ARG A 200 -21.23 -3.54 -2.79
C ARG A 200 -19.90 -4.20 -3.07
N LEU A 201 -19.62 -4.46 -4.34
CA LEU A 201 -18.27 -4.86 -4.74
C LEU A 201 -17.32 -3.70 -4.44
N VAL A 202 -16.27 -3.97 -3.68
CA VAL A 202 -15.19 -3.06 -3.34
C VAL A 202 -13.92 -3.59 -3.98
N HIS A 203 -13.19 -2.73 -4.69
CA HIS A 203 -11.92 -3.07 -5.32
C HIS A 203 -10.86 -3.45 -4.27
N GLY A 204 -10.82 -2.71 -3.15
CA GLY A 204 -10.01 -3.01 -1.98
C GLY A 204 -8.60 -2.45 -2.02
N ASP A 205 -8.02 -2.27 -3.22
CA ASP A 205 -6.74 -1.56 -3.43
C ASP A 205 -6.85 -0.45 -4.49
N PHE A 206 -7.95 0.31 -4.53
CA PHE A 206 -8.10 1.42 -5.50
C PHE A 206 -7.23 2.62 -5.10
N ARG A 207 -6.01 2.69 -5.63
CA ARG A 207 -5.04 3.75 -5.34
C ARG A 207 -4.23 4.11 -6.58
N ASN A 208 -3.61 5.29 -6.58
CA ASN A 208 -2.82 5.82 -7.70
C ASN A 208 -1.82 4.80 -8.30
N GLY A 209 -1.13 4.01 -7.47
CA GLY A 209 -0.20 2.97 -7.97
C GLY A 209 -0.84 1.76 -8.68
N ASN A 210 -2.16 1.67 -8.72
CA ASN A 210 -2.95 0.65 -9.42
C ASN A 210 -3.83 1.26 -10.53
N LEU A 211 -3.58 2.53 -10.86
CA LEU A 211 -4.20 3.20 -12.01
C LEU A 211 -3.20 3.24 -13.15
N MET A 212 -3.68 3.00 -14.36
CA MET A 212 -2.94 3.30 -15.58
C MET A 212 -3.47 4.61 -16.16
N VAL A 213 -2.56 5.56 -16.41
CA VAL A 213 -2.91 6.90 -16.87
C VAL A 213 -2.17 7.26 -18.15
N SER A 214 -2.87 7.90 -19.08
CA SER A 214 -2.27 8.45 -20.30
C SER A 214 -2.73 9.90 -20.54
N LYS A 215 -2.43 10.42 -21.73
CA LYS A 215 -2.97 11.70 -22.22
C LYS A 215 -4.48 11.64 -22.51
N ALA A 216 -5.14 10.49 -22.41
CA ALA A 216 -6.59 10.39 -22.46
C ALA A 216 -7.25 10.43 -21.07
N GLY A 217 -6.45 10.39 -19.99
CA GLY A 217 -6.93 10.29 -18.61
C GLY A 217 -6.73 8.87 -18.04
N LEU A 218 -7.70 8.39 -17.28
CA LEU A 218 -7.70 7.04 -16.70
C LEU A 218 -7.93 5.97 -17.77
N GLU A 219 -6.91 5.15 -18.05
CA GLU A 219 -6.92 4.10 -19.07
C GLU A 219 -7.27 2.72 -18.52
N ALA A 220 -6.89 2.43 -17.28
CA ALA A 220 -7.22 1.17 -16.64
C ALA A 220 -7.18 1.24 -15.10
N VAL A 221 -8.10 0.51 -14.48
CA VAL A 221 -8.04 0.11 -13.06
C VAL A 221 -7.45 -1.28 -13.00
N LEU A 222 -6.33 -1.42 -12.30
CA LEU A 222 -5.54 -2.65 -12.21
C LEU A 222 -5.64 -3.25 -10.80
N ASP A 223 -5.20 -4.50 -10.69
CA ASP A 223 -4.97 -5.18 -9.42
C ASP A 223 -6.20 -5.43 -8.54
N TRP A 224 -7.06 -6.33 -9.03
CA TRP A 224 -8.36 -6.65 -8.43
C TRP A 224 -8.27 -7.78 -7.40
N GLU A 225 -7.06 -8.10 -6.90
CA GLU A 225 -6.84 -9.25 -6.05
C GLU A 225 -7.42 -9.10 -4.62
N LEU A 226 -7.70 -7.87 -4.17
CA LEU A 226 -8.28 -7.60 -2.85
C LEU A 226 -9.80 -7.35 -2.87
N CYS A 227 -10.46 -7.72 -3.97
CA CYS A 227 -11.89 -7.51 -4.13
C CYS A 227 -12.73 -8.28 -3.09
N HIS A 228 -13.76 -7.62 -2.56
CA HIS A 228 -14.67 -8.18 -1.58
C HIS A 228 -16.02 -7.45 -1.60
N MET A 229 -17.02 -8.00 -0.91
CA MET A 229 -18.27 -7.31 -0.65
C MET A 229 -18.14 -6.47 0.64
N GLY A 230 -18.50 -5.18 0.59
CA GLY A 230 -18.37 -4.30 1.75
C GLY A 230 -18.92 -2.89 1.51
N ASP A 231 -18.52 -1.95 2.36
CA ASP A 231 -18.86 -0.53 2.20
C ASP A 231 -18.11 0.07 0.98
N PRO A 232 -18.83 0.57 -0.04
CA PRO A 232 -18.21 1.19 -1.22
C PRO A 232 -17.33 2.41 -0.90
N THR A 233 -17.62 3.12 0.20
CA THR A 233 -16.88 4.32 0.60
C THR A 233 -15.43 4.00 0.97
N ARG A 234 -15.12 2.73 1.27
CA ARG A 234 -13.76 2.23 1.52
C ARG A 234 -12.80 2.58 0.40
N ASP A 235 -13.20 2.39 -0.86
CA ASP A 235 -12.30 2.66 -1.99
C ASP A 235 -12.02 4.16 -2.18
N LEU A 236 -13.02 5.02 -1.91
CA LEU A 236 -12.82 6.48 -1.94
C LEU A 236 -11.85 6.93 -0.84
N GLY A 237 -12.05 6.45 0.39
CA GLY A 237 -11.15 6.74 1.50
C GLY A 237 -9.74 6.18 1.29
N TRP A 238 -9.63 4.98 0.71
CA TRP A 238 -8.34 4.37 0.38
C TRP A 238 -7.56 5.21 -0.62
N LEU A 239 -8.19 5.69 -1.70
CA LEU A 239 -7.56 6.58 -2.67
C LEU A 239 -7.06 7.89 -2.04
N CYS A 240 -7.67 8.31 -0.93
CA CYS A 240 -7.29 9.51 -0.20
C CYS A 240 -6.11 9.32 0.74
N VAL A 241 -5.69 8.10 1.09
CA VAL A 241 -4.57 7.88 2.03
C VAL A 241 -3.28 8.55 1.55
N ASN A 242 -2.58 9.27 2.45
CA ASN A 242 -1.40 10.09 2.12
C ASN A 242 -0.24 9.29 1.49
N SER A 243 -0.09 8.00 1.85
CA SER A 243 0.87 7.08 1.23
C SER A 243 0.73 6.98 -0.29
N TRP A 244 -0.45 7.28 -0.85
CA TRP A 244 -0.74 7.21 -2.29
C TRP A 244 -0.68 8.56 -2.99
N ARG A 245 -0.33 9.63 -2.26
CA ARG A 245 -0.16 10.99 -2.79
C ARG A 245 1.27 11.28 -3.26
N PHE A 246 2.21 10.37 -3.01
CA PHE A 246 3.62 10.44 -3.45
C PHE A 246 4.33 11.77 -3.15
N GLY A 247 4.01 12.34 -1.97
CA GLY A 247 4.57 13.60 -1.46
C GLY A 247 3.78 14.85 -1.81
N VAL A 248 2.70 14.74 -2.59
CA VAL A 248 1.79 15.85 -2.96
C VAL A 248 0.61 15.86 -1.98
N ARG A 249 0.90 16.16 -0.71
CA ARG A 249 -0.07 16.01 0.40
C ARG A 249 -1.29 16.92 0.25
N GLU A 250 -1.10 18.09 -0.34
CA GLU A 250 -2.11 19.12 -0.57
C GLU A 250 -3.23 18.69 -1.52
N LEU A 251 -3.00 17.66 -2.36
CA LEU A 251 -4.01 17.08 -3.24
C LEU A 251 -4.45 15.72 -2.67
N PRO A 252 -5.56 15.66 -1.90
CA PRO A 252 -5.91 14.50 -1.12
C PRO A 252 -6.19 13.25 -1.95
N VAL A 253 -6.73 13.40 -3.16
CA VAL A 253 -7.09 12.27 -4.03
C VAL A 253 -5.87 11.86 -4.84
N GLY A 254 -5.19 10.79 -4.41
CA GLY A 254 -4.04 10.22 -5.11
C GLY A 254 -2.86 11.16 -5.37
N GLY A 255 -2.82 12.36 -4.78
CA GLY A 255 -1.82 13.39 -5.09
C GLY A 255 -2.08 14.13 -6.41
N PHE A 256 -3.30 14.06 -6.96
CA PHE A 256 -3.64 14.67 -8.24
C PHE A 256 -4.99 15.42 -8.29
N GLY A 257 -5.81 15.38 -7.24
CA GLY A 257 -7.03 16.16 -7.18
C GLY A 257 -7.63 16.31 -5.77
N GLU A 258 -8.75 17.02 -5.71
CA GLU A 258 -9.47 17.38 -4.49
C GLU A 258 -10.61 16.39 -4.17
N ILE A 259 -10.98 16.30 -2.88
CA ILE A 259 -12.07 15.40 -2.42
C ILE A 259 -13.38 15.72 -3.15
N ASP A 260 -13.70 17.01 -3.35
CA ASP A 260 -14.94 17.39 -4.03
C ASP A 260 -14.96 16.95 -5.50
N GLU A 261 -13.82 16.80 -6.16
CA GLU A 261 -13.74 16.36 -7.56
C GLU A 261 -14.03 14.85 -7.69
N VAL A 262 -13.49 14.02 -6.78
CA VAL A 262 -13.80 12.57 -6.79
C VAL A 262 -15.24 12.31 -6.38
N ILE A 263 -15.78 13.05 -5.42
CA ILE A 263 -17.20 12.97 -5.05
C ILE A 263 -18.09 13.37 -6.22
N ALA A 264 -17.78 14.50 -6.88
CA ALA A 264 -18.54 14.95 -8.05
C ALA A 264 -18.53 13.90 -9.18
N GLY A 265 -17.39 13.24 -9.42
CA GLY A 265 -17.29 12.14 -10.38
C GLY A 265 -18.12 10.92 -9.97
N TYR A 266 -18.10 10.57 -8.69
CA TYR A 266 -18.86 9.46 -8.14
C TYR A 266 -20.37 9.68 -8.28
N GLU A 267 -20.86 10.83 -7.83
CA GLU A 267 -22.27 11.23 -7.87
C GLU A 267 -22.77 11.52 -9.30
N SER A 268 -21.87 11.69 -10.27
CA SER A 268 -22.23 11.79 -11.69
C SER A 268 -22.74 10.47 -12.27
N VAL A 269 -22.54 9.34 -11.58
CA VAL A 269 -22.90 7.99 -12.04
C VAL A 269 -23.75 7.27 -10.98
N SER A 270 -23.38 7.42 -9.71
CA SER A 270 -24.12 6.88 -8.56
C SER A 270 -25.37 7.73 -8.27
N TRP A 271 -26.44 7.07 -7.85
CA TRP A 271 -27.65 7.74 -7.33
C TRP A 271 -27.57 8.05 -5.83
N ALA A 272 -26.56 7.53 -5.14
CA ALA A 272 -26.34 7.74 -3.71
C ALA A 272 -25.26 8.81 -3.48
N PRO A 273 -25.52 9.82 -2.64
CA PRO A 273 -24.52 10.82 -2.27
C PRO A 273 -23.42 10.21 -1.43
N VAL A 274 -22.20 10.77 -1.51
CA VAL A 274 -21.08 10.32 -0.70
C VAL A 274 -21.12 11.01 0.67
N ASP A 275 -21.17 10.21 1.74
CA ASP A 275 -20.99 10.72 3.10
C ASP A 275 -19.51 11.04 3.35
N LYS A 276 -19.20 12.33 3.52
CA LYS A 276 -17.84 12.81 3.81
C LYS A 276 -17.30 12.29 5.16
N ALA A 277 -18.17 12.05 6.14
CA ALA A 277 -17.75 11.49 7.43
C ALA A 277 -17.34 10.02 7.27
N ALA A 278 -18.09 9.23 6.50
CA ALA A 278 -17.71 7.87 6.13
C ALA A 278 -16.41 7.84 5.31
N LEU A 279 -16.22 8.77 4.38
CA LEU A 279 -14.96 8.90 3.63
C LEU A 279 -13.77 9.17 4.56
N GLN A 280 -13.91 10.12 5.49
CA GLN A 280 -12.87 10.41 6.48
C GLN A 280 -12.59 9.19 7.38
N PHE A 281 -13.62 8.47 7.82
CA PHE A 281 -13.46 7.22 8.54
C PHE A 281 -12.60 6.22 7.74
N TRP A 282 -12.89 6.05 6.45
CA TRP A 282 -12.16 5.12 5.60
C TRP A 282 -10.73 5.58 5.25
N GLU A 283 -10.47 6.89 5.21
CA GLU A 283 -9.11 7.43 5.11
C GLU A 283 -8.29 7.14 6.37
N VAL A 284 -8.89 7.31 7.56
CA VAL A 284 -8.26 6.94 8.85
C VAL A 284 -8.03 5.43 8.90
N PHE A 285 -9.04 4.62 8.56
CA PHE A 285 -8.91 3.17 8.49
C PHE A 285 -7.80 2.74 7.52
N GLY A 286 -7.69 3.40 6.37
CA GLY A 286 -6.63 3.12 5.40
C GLY A 286 -5.24 3.35 5.99
N SER A 287 -5.02 4.49 6.64
CA SER A 287 -3.75 4.77 7.34
C SER A 287 -3.49 3.77 8.48
N PHE A 288 -4.51 3.43 9.26
CA PHE A 288 -4.44 2.40 10.31
C PHE A 288 -4.05 1.03 9.75
N TRP A 289 -4.76 0.55 8.72
CA TRP A 289 -4.50 -0.73 8.07
C TRP A 289 -3.11 -0.79 7.43
N TRP A 290 -2.66 0.30 6.79
CA TRP A 290 -1.33 0.38 6.22
C TRP A 290 -0.22 0.38 7.29
N SER A 291 -0.48 1.02 8.44
CA SER A 291 0.46 1.00 9.58
C SER A 291 0.71 -0.41 10.12
N VAL A 292 -0.34 -1.26 10.16
CA VAL A 292 -0.24 -2.65 10.62
C VAL A 292 0.35 -3.55 9.54
N THR A 293 -0.09 -3.37 8.29
CA THR A 293 0.41 -4.14 7.13
C THR A 293 1.93 -4.02 6.99
N THR A 294 2.47 -2.80 7.09
CA THR A 294 3.91 -2.55 7.00
C THR A 294 4.68 -3.22 8.15
N LEU A 295 4.18 -3.18 9.40
CA LEU A 295 4.78 -3.94 10.50
C LEU A 295 4.75 -5.45 10.26
N GLY A 296 3.65 -5.97 9.71
CA GLY A 296 3.53 -7.38 9.30
C GLY A 296 4.60 -7.77 8.27
N MET A 297 4.93 -6.88 7.32
CA MET A 297 6.03 -7.13 6.38
C MET A 297 7.39 -7.27 7.08
N ALA A 298 7.66 -6.49 8.13
CA ALA A 298 8.87 -6.68 8.93
C ALA A 298 8.87 -8.03 9.65
N GLU A 299 7.70 -8.47 10.14
CA GLU A 299 7.57 -9.76 10.82
C GLU A 299 7.81 -10.94 9.88
N THR A 300 7.27 -10.91 8.66
CA THR A 300 7.57 -11.96 7.64
C THR A 300 9.06 -12.07 7.33
N TRP A 301 9.84 -10.99 7.49
CA TRP A 301 11.29 -11.06 7.40
C TRP A 301 11.93 -11.67 8.65
N ARG A 302 11.47 -11.31 9.85
CA ARG A 302 11.99 -11.86 11.12
C ARG A 302 11.79 -13.37 11.23
N THR A 303 10.65 -13.87 10.76
CA THR A 303 10.34 -15.32 10.77
C THR A 303 11.03 -16.08 9.64
N GLY A 304 11.65 -15.38 8.69
CA GLY A 304 12.28 -15.96 7.50
C GLY A 304 11.30 -16.35 6.39
N GLU A 305 10.01 -16.02 6.51
CA GLU A 305 8.99 -16.28 5.50
C GLU A 305 9.25 -15.50 4.20
N THR A 306 9.61 -14.22 4.30
CA THR A 306 10.06 -13.41 3.15
C THR A 306 11.44 -12.78 3.44
N PRO A 307 12.54 -13.46 3.14
CA PRO A 307 13.89 -13.00 3.42
C PRO A 307 14.39 -12.01 2.36
N SER A 308 13.84 -10.79 2.34
CA SER A 308 14.25 -9.73 1.41
C SER A 308 14.77 -8.47 2.10
N LEU A 309 15.68 -7.75 1.44
CA LEU A 309 16.38 -6.58 2.01
C LEU A 309 15.42 -5.41 2.29
N GLU A 310 14.35 -5.30 1.48
CA GLU A 310 13.39 -4.22 1.56
C GLU A 310 12.36 -4.40 2.68
N ARG A 311 12.06 -5.63 3.13
CA ARG A 311 10.99 -5.89 4.10
C ARG A 311 11.19 -5.17 5.44
N PRO A 312 12.38 -5.17 6.06
CA PRO A 312 12.63 -4.37 7.27
C PRO A 312 12.47 -2.86 7.04
N VAL A 313 12.88 -2.37 5.87
CA VAL A 313 12.76 -0.94 5.50
C VAL A 313 11.30 -0.55 5.30
N ILE A 314 10.52 -1.40 4.65
CA ILE A 314 9.07 -1.22 4.52
C ILE A 314 8.40 -1.26 5.90
N GLY A 315 8.88 -2.10 6.81
CA GLY A 315 8.47 -2.10 8.22
C GLY A 315 8.52 -0.73 8.89
N ARG A 316 9.59 0.03 8.61
CA ARG A 316 9.75 1.40 9.12
C ARG A 316 8.74 2.39 8.54
N ARG A 317 8.03 2.05 7.45
CA ARG A 317 6.95 2.90 6.91
C ARG A 317 5.68 2.87 7.75
N SER A 318 5.59 2.01 8.77
CA SER A 318 4.49 2.07 9.74
C SER A 318 4.35 3.45 10.38
N THR A 319 5.47 4.14 10.60
CA THR A 319 5.49 5.47 11.22
C THR A 319 5.01 6.58 10.27
N GLU A 320 5.12 6.39 8.95
CA GLU A 320 4.46 7.26 7.96
C GLU A 320 2.94 7.26 8.19
N ALA A 321 2.36 6.07 8.22
CA ALA A 321 0.92 5.87 8.32
C ALA A 321 0.38 6.21 9.72
N GLN A 322 1.15 5.94 10.78
CA GLN A 322 0.80 6.44 12.13
C GLN A 322 0.79 7.97 12.17
N MET A 323 1.72 8.64 11.49
CA MET A 323 1.74 10.11 11.42
C MET A 323 0.56 10.66 10.61
N ASP A 324 0.10 9.92 9.60
CA ASP A 324 -1.13 10.26 8.90
C ASP A 324 -2.34 10.19 9.85
N CYS A 325 -2.44 9.14 10.68
CA CYS A 325 -3.46 9.07 11.74
C CYS A 325 -3.35 10.24 12.74
N VAL A 326 -2.13 10.64 13.13
CA VAL A 326 -1.91 11.81 14.00
C VAL A 326 -2.52 13.07 13.39
N HIS A 327 -2.32 13.31 12.10
CA HIS A 327 -2.88 14.49 11.42
C HIS A 327 -4.40 14.45 11.29
N LEU A 328 -4.96 13.27 11.07
CA LEU A 328 -6.40 13.10 10.88
C LEU A 328 -7.17 13.18 12.21
N LEU A 329 -6.56 12.73 13.30
CA LEU A 329 -7.24 12.55 14.58
C LEU A 329 -6.87 13.58 15.64
N ILE A 330 -5.57 13.93 15.74
CA ILE A 330 -5.01 14.75 16.81
C ILE A 330 -4.03 15.80 16.26
N PRO A 331 -4.45 16.60 15.26
CA PRO A 331 -3.57 17.57 14.59
C PRO A 331 -2.96 18.55 15.59
N GLY A 332 -1.71 18.94 15.37
CA GLY A 332 -1.01 19.89 16.22
C GLY A 332 0.47 19.95 15.90
N ALA A 333 1.15 20.93 16.51
CA ALA A 333 2.59 21.07 16.39
C ALA A 333 3.34 19.95 17.13
N PHE A 334 4.53 19.63 16.64
CA PHE A 334 5.47 18.69 17.26
C PHE A 334 6.89 19.25 17.19
N SER A 335 7.75 18.74 18.06
CA SER A 335 9.13 19.18 18.19
C SER A 335 10.05 18.41 17.24
N ARG A 336 11.06 19.08 16.69
CA ARG A 336 12.15 18.38 15.96
C ARG A 336 13.25 18.00 16.94
N ALA A 337 13.59 16.71 16.98
CA ALA A 337 14.70 16.26 17.78
C ALA A 337 16.03 16.73 17.19
N VAL A 338 16.94 17.12 18.07
CA VAL A 338 18.32 17.48 17.75
C VAL A 338 19.23 16.32 18.17
N PRO A 339 20.20 15.93 17.33
CA PRO A 339 21.18 14.91 17.68
C PRO A 339 21.86 15.22 19.01
N ALA A 340 22.09 14.19 19.82
CA ALA A 340 22.93 14.35 21.01
C ALA A 340 24.36 14.70 20.59
N THR A 341 25.00 15.66 21.26
CA THR A 341 26.41 15.97 21.05
C THR A 341 27.27 14.77 21.45
N THR A 342 28.05 14.26 20.51
CA THR A 342 29.00 13.17 20.73
C THR A 342 30.36 13.73 21.17
N ASP A 343 30.86 13.24 22.30
CA ASP A 343 32.24 13.45 22.74
C ASP A 343 33.17 12.52 21.94
N ALA A 344 34.20 13.04 21.26
CA ALA A 344 34.94 12.27 20.26
C ALA A 344 36.44 12.14 20.60
N ASN A 345 36.78 11.02 21.25
CA ASN A 345 38.17 10.51 21.34
C ASN A 345 38.53 9.55 20.18
N LEU A 346 37.53 8.96 19.48
CA LEU A 346 37.67 8.02 18.35
C LEU A 346 36.51 8.22 17.35
N PRO A 347 36.64 7.76 16.08
CA PRO A 347 35.54 7.76 15.12
C PRO A 347 34.32 6.98 15.63
N SER A 348 33.16 7.63 15.60
CA SER A 348 31.87 7.09 16.02
C SER A 348 31.31 6.07 15.03
N ALA A 349 30.38 5.22 15.49
CA ALA A 349 29.63 4.31 14.61
C ALA A 349 28.90 5.06 13.49
N THR A 350 28.39 6.25 13.78
CA THR A 350 27.77 7.15 12.80
C THR A 350 28.75 7.57 11.71
N GLU A 351 29.99 7.93 12.04
CA GLU A 351 31.03 8.25 11.05
C GLU A 351 31.39 7.04 10.17
N LEU A 352 31.46 5.84 10.76
CA LEU A 352 31.71 4.60 10.00
C LEU A 352 30.58 4.31 9.01
N ILE A 353 29.31 4.41 9.44
CA ILE A 353 28.14 4.22 8.57
C ILE A 353 28.11 5.28 7.47
N SER A 354 28.35 6.54 7.81
CA SER A 354 28.36 7.66 6.88
C SER A 354 29.39 7.47 5.77
N SER A 355 30.61 7.03 6.13
CA SER A 355 31.69 6.72 5.18
C SER A 355 31.28 5.61 4.18
N VAL A 356 30.73 4.50 4.67
CA VAL A 356 30.25 3.40 3.82
C VAL A 356 29.12 3.87 2.90
N ARG A 357 28.14 4.60 3.44
CA ARG A 357 27.01 5.13 2.68
C ARG A 357 27.48 6.09 1.57
N GLN A 358 28.45 6.95 1.86
CA GLN A 358 29.04 7.85 0.87
C GLN A 358 29.70 7.08 -0.26
N HIS A 359 30.55 6.09 0.05
CA HIS A 359 31.21 5.27 -0.97
C HIS A 359 30.22 4.52 -1.86
N LEU A 360 29.20 3.86 -1.25
CA LEU A 360 28.15 3.18 -2.01
C LEU A 360 27.43 4.13 -2.96
N LYS A 361 27.10 5.35 -2.50
CA LYS A 361 26.40 6.33 -3.31
C LYS A 361 27.27 6.92 -4.42
N SER A 362 28.52 7.29 -4.15
CA SER A 362 29.37 8.03 -5.09
C SER A 362 30.15 7.14 -6.05
N SER A 363 30.38 5.88 -5.70
CA SER A 363 31.34 5.02 -6.39
C SER A 363 30.75 3.69 -6.84
N VAL A 364 29.64 3.24 -6.24
CA VAL A 364 29.04 1.93 -6.57
C VAL A 364 27.72 2.09 -7.31
N LEU A 365 26.80 2.92 -6.82
CA LEU A 365 25.42 2.97 -7.28
C LEU A 365 25.29 3.15 -8.80
N ASP A 366 25.96 4.16 -9.37
CA ASP A 366 25.86 4.50 -10.80
C ASP A 366 26.46 3.42 -11.73
N ASN A 367 27.25 2.50 -11.19
CA ASN A 367 27.83 1.37 -11.92
C ASN A 367 26.92 0.13 -11.93
N LEU A 368 25.83 0.13 -11.15
CA LEU A 368 24.88 -0.98 -11.08
C LEU A 368 23.71 -0.76 -12.04
N THR A 369 23.11 -1.86 -12.50
CA THR A 369 21.88 -1.84 -13.33
C THR A 369 20.87 -2.85 -12.82
N GLY A 370 19.62 -2.74 -13.27
CA GLY A 370 18.59 -3.74 -12.97
C GLY A 370 18.32 -3.90 -11.46
N PRO A 371 18.12 -5.15 -10.98
CA PRO A 371 17.82 -5.43 -9.57
C PRO A 371 18.89 -4.94 -8.60
N ASP A 372 20.18 -5.06 -8.94
CA ASP A 372 21.27 -4.68 -8.04
C ASP A 372 21.29 -3.18 -7.77
N HIS A 373 20.98 -2.37 -8.79
CA HIS A 373 20.82 -0.93 -8.62
C HIS A 373 19.68 -0.60 -7.63
N PHE A 374 18.55 -1.30 -7.73
CA PHE A 374 17.44 -1.15 -6.80
C PHE A 374 17.85 -1.54 -5.37
N PHE A 375 18.43 -2.73 -5.18
CA PHE A 375 18.84 -3.19 -3.85
C PHE A 375 19.94 -2.33 -3.23
N CYS A 376 20.85 -1.75 -4.02
CA CYS A 376 21.82 -0.78 -3.53
C CYS A 376 21.13 0.48 -2.97
N ARG A 377 20.07 0.99 -3.63
CA ARG A 377 19.26 2.10 -3.10
C ARG A 377 18.55 1.73 -1.79
N VAL A 378 18.04 0.50 -1.68
CA VAL A 378 17.44 0.00 -0.44
C VAL A 378 18.49 -0.05 0.67
N ALA A 379 19.68 -0.60 0.41
CA ALA A 379 20.79 -0.65 1.36
C ALA A 379 21.22 0.74 1.84
N LEU A 380 21.36 1.70 0.91
CA LEU A 380 21.65 3.10 1.22
C LEU A 380 20.59 3.71 2.15
N ASN A 381 19.31 3.40 1.94
CA ASN A 381 18.24 3.86 2.81
C ASN A 381 18.32 3.22 4.21
N SER A 382 18.54 1.90 4.29
CA SER A 382 18.72 1.18 5.56
C SER A 382 19.85 1.78 6.40
N LEU A 383 21.01 2.02 5.77
CA LEU A 383 22.16 2.66 6.44
C LEU A 383 21.81 4.07 6.94
N SER A 384 21.06 4.83 6.14
CA SER A 384 20.64 6.18 6.51
C SER A 384 19.67 6.21 7.69
N ILE A 385 18.76 5.23 7.77
CA ILE A 385 17.87 5.04 8.94
C ILE A 385 18.71 4.71 10.18
N ALA A 386 19.62 3.74 10.08
CA ALA A 386 20.50 3.36 11.19
C ALA A 386 21.38 4.52 11.69
N GLU A 387 21.94 5.31 10.77
CA GLU A 387 22.72 6.52 11.07
C GLU A 387 21.90 7.53 11.92
N ARG A 388 20.66 7.82 11.51
CA ARG A 388 19.77 8.72 12.25
C ARG A 388 19.31 8.12 13.59
N GLU A 389 19.07 6.82 13.63
CA GLU A 389 18.65 6.14 14.86
C GLU A 389 19.72 6.27 15.95
N LEU A 390 21.01 6.11 15.60
CA LEU A 390 22.12 6.33 16.53
C LEU A 390 22.24 7.78 17.01
N GLN A 391 21.92 8.75 16.15
CA GLN A 391 22.02 10.18 16.46
C GLN A 391 20.86 10.70 17.31
N LEU A 392 19.64 10.24 17.03
CA LEU A 392 18.40 10.85 17.55
C LEU A 392 17.77 10.07 18.70
N SER A 393 17.94 8.74 18.76
CA SER A 393 17.27 7.90 19.78
C SER A 393 17.57 8.33 21.22
N PRO A 394 18.81 8.69 21.61
CA PRO A 394 19.08 9.11 22.99
C PRO A 394 18.25 10.32 23.44
N THR A 395 18.09 11.32 22.56
CA THR A 395 17.25 12.50 22.84
C THR A 395 15.78 12.11 22.89
N LEU A 396 15.30 11.36 21.88
CA LEU A 396 13.90 10.97 21.74
C LEU A 396 13.42 10.08 22.89
N GLU A 397 14.21 9.08 23.29
CA GLU A 397 13.84 8.15 24.37
C GLU A 397 13.81 8.84 25.73
N ARG A 398 14.72 9.80 25.98
CA ARG A 398 14.70 10.62 27.20
C ARG A 398 13.45 11.49 27.26
N ASP A 399 13.09 12.14 26.15
CA ASP A 399 11.91 13.00 26.10
C ASP A 399 10.61 12.19 26.16
N GLU A 400 10.57 11.02 25.52
CA GLU A 400 9.47 10.05 25.62
C GLU A 400 9.29 9.53 27.04
N HIS A 401 10.39 9.15 27.71
CA HIS A 401 10.38 8.70 29.09
C HIS A 401 9.82 9.76 30.02
N ARG A 402 10.28 11.01 29.89
CA ARG A 402 9.73 12.15 30.65
C ARG A 402 8.21 12.29 30.48
N ARG A 403 7.71 12.28 29.23
CA ARG A 403 6.27 12.39 28.95
C ARG A 403 5.48 11.21 29.53
N LEU A 404 6.00 9.99 29.43
CA LEU A 404 5.34 8.82 29.99
C LEU A 404 5.35 8.82 31.52
N THR A 405 6.42 9.30 32.16
CA THR A 405 6.48 9.44 33.61
C THR A 405 5.48 10.47 34.12
N GLU A 406 5.32 11.59 33.41
CA GLU A 406 4.28 12.57 33.72
C GLU A 406 2.86 11.98 33.57
N LEU A 407 2.65 11.15 32.55
CA LEU A 407 1.34 10.57 32.24
C LEU A 407 0.96 9.40 33.16
N LEU A 408 1.92 8.52 33.51
CA LEU A 408 1.66 7.21 34.12
C LEU A 408 2.44 6.95 35.41
N GLY A 409 3.29 7.87 35.84
CA GLY A 409 4.17 7.73 37.02
C GLY A 409 5.50 7.04 36.71
N ASP A 410 6.24 6.69 37.77
CA ASP A 410 7.60 6.14 37.65
C ASP A 410 7.61 4.72 37.05
N GLY A 411 8.59 4.46 36.18
CA GLY A 411 8.80 3.15 35.58
C GLY A 411 9.93 3.17 34.54
N ASP A 412 10.38 2.00 34.11
CA ASP A 412 11.26 1.89 32.95
C ASP A 412 10.49 2.19 31.66
N LEU A 413 11.18 2.74 30.65
CA LEU A 413 10.55 3.19 29.41
C LEU A 413 9.76 2.07 28.69
N ALA A 414 10.27 0.83 28.69
CA ALA A 414 9.59 -0.28 28.03
C ALA A 414 8.30 -0.67 28.75
N ALA A 415 8.31 -0.74 30.08
CA ALA A 415 7.12 -1.00 30.89
C ALA A 415 6.09 0.12 30.75
N LEU A 416 6.52 1.38 30.72
CA LEU A 416 5.62 2.53 30.55
C LEU A 416 4.96 2.54 29.17
N ARG A 417 5.69 2.20 28.09
CA ARG A 417 5.12 2.02 26.75
C ARG A 417 4.00 0.96 26.74
N TRP A 418 4.25 -0.19 27.37
CA TRP A 418 3.24 -1.24 27.50
C TRP A 418 2.09 -0.89 28.43
N HIS A 419 2.33 -0.10 29.47
CA HIS A 419 1.28 0.43 30.33
C HIS A 419 0.33 1.31 29.52
N LEU A 420 0.84 2.27 28.72
CA LEU A 420 0.02 3.09 27.85
C LEU A 420 -0.81 2.26 26.86
N VAL A 421 -0.18 1.27 26.20
CA VAL A 421 -0.88 0.35 25.29
C VAL A 421 -2.05 -0.36 25.98
N ARG A 422 -1.82 -0.91 27.17
CA ARG A 422 -2.88 -1.61 27.93
C ARG A 422 -4.01 -0.67 28.35
N ALA A 423 -3.67 0.52 28.82
CA ALA A 423 -4.63 1.53 29.21
C ALA A 423 -5.52 1.96 28.03
N LEU A 424 -4.92 2.21 26.85
CA LEU A 424 -5.66 2.54 25.62
C LEU A 424 -6.58 1.38 25.17
N ARG A 425 -6.11 0.14 25.21
CA ARG A 425 -6.92 -1.05 24.86
C ARG A 425 -8.12 -1.24 25.78
N GLN A 426 -7.94 -0.94 27.07
CA GLN A 426 -8.99 -1.09 28.09
C GLN A 426 -9.93 0.12 28.17
N GLY A 427 -9.64 1.20 27.43
CA GLY A 427 -10.41 2.44 27.50
C GLY A 427 -10.28 3.14 28.86
N GLU A 428 -9.11 3.01 29.51
CA GLU A 428 -8.85 3.69 30.78
C GLU A 428 -8.89 5.21 30.61
N ALA A 429 -9.42 5.91 31.62
CA ALA A 429 -9.52 7.37 31.62
C ALA A 429 -8.15 8.00 31.88
N LEU A 430 -7.44 8.36 30.81
CA LEU A 430 -6.18 9.10 30.86
C LEU A 430 -6.39 10.60 30.54
N PRO A 431 -5.53 11.51 31.02
CA PRO A 431 -5.58 12.91 30.64
C PRO A 431 -5.39 13.08 29.12
N GLN A 432 -6.49 13.36 28.41
CA GLN A 432 -6.52 13.36 26.94
C GLN A 432 -5.44 14.24 26.32
N ALA A 433 -5.28 15.48 26.79
CA ALA A 433 -4.28 16.41 26.26
C ALA A 433 -2.84 15.86 26.34
N LEU A 434 -2.49 15.19 27.44
CA LEU A 434 -1.16 14.59 27.63
C LEU A 434 -0.98 13.34 26.75
N VAL A 435 -2.04 12.54 26.56
CA VAL A 435 -2.01 11.38 25.64
C VAL A 435 -1.79 11.88 24.21
N GLU A 436 -2.57 12.85 23.74
CA GLU A 436 -2.46 13.38 22.38
C GLU A 436 -1.08 14.01 22.12
N GLU A 437 -0.57 14.81 23.05
CA GLU A 437 0.79 15.36 22.98
C GLU A 437 1.84 14.24 22.92
N HIS A 438 1.76 13.26 23.83
CA HIS A 438 2.69 12.14 23.87
C HIS A 438 2.70 11.36 22.55
N LEU A 439 1.53 10.98 22.04
CA LEU A 439 1.40 10.23 20.78
C LEU A 439 1.98 11.02 19.61
N ARG A 440 1.62 12.30 19.49
CA ARG A 440 2.09 13.18 18.41
C ARG A 440 3.61 13.32 18.41
N GLU A 441 4.20 13.66 19.55
CA GLU A 441 5.65 13.86 19.68
C GLU A 441 6.43 12.55 19.45
N THR A 442 5.93 11.42 19.97
CA THR A 442 6.60 10.12 19.81
C THR A 442 6.56 9.63 18.36
N VAL A 443 5.41 9.74 17.68
CA VAL A 443 5.29 9.35 16.26
C VAL A 443 6.12 10.27 15.36
N ALA A 444 6.06 11.59 15.56
CA ALA A 444 6.85 12.55 14.77
C ALA A 444 8.36 12.34 14.96
N GLY A 445 8.81 12.13 16.20
CA GLY A 445 10.20 11.84 16.50
C GLY A 445 10.70 10.54 15.86
N ARG A 446 9.90 9.48 15.87
CA ARG A 446 10.24 8.23 15.18
C ARG A 446 10.25 8.40 13.66
N LEU A 447 9.28 9.13 13.10
CA LEU A 447 9.23 9.42 11.67
C LEU A 447 10.45 10.25 11.21
N GLN A 448 11.01 11.11 12.06
CA GLN A 448 12.27 11.81 11.77
C GLN A 448 13.45 10.86 11.56
N ILE A 449 13.47 9.71 12.26
CA ILE A 449 14.46 8.64 12.03
C ILE A 449 14.12 7.87 10.76
N ASP A 450 12.88 7.42 10.62
CA ASP A 450 12.52 6.47 9.59
C ASP A 450 12.45 7.14 8.20
N GLN A 451 11.76 8.28 8.10
CA GLN A 451 11.45 8.98 6.84
C GLN A 451 11.40 10.51 7.04
N PRO A 452 12.55 11.20 7.18
CA PRO A 452 12.62 12.62 7.52
C PRO A 452 12.03 13.58 6.47
N PHE A 453 11.71 13.06 5.28
CA PHE A 453 11.14 13.83 4.16
C PHE A 453 9.70 13.42 3.84
N TYR A 454 9.07 12.58 4.68
CA TYR A 454 7.67 12.25 4.48
C TYR A 454 6.81 13.51 4.63
N SER A 455 5.79 13.67 3.78
CA SER A 455 4.97 14.88 3.72
C SER A 455 4.14 15.14 4.97
N ALA A 456 3.95 14.12 5.82
CA ALA A 456 3.33 14.31 7.12
C ALA A 456 4.31 14.89 8.17
N LEU A 457 5.63 14.90 7.95
CA LEU A 457 6.60 15.43 8.92
C LEU A 457 6.83 16.96 8.78
N THR A 458 5.89 17.66 8.17
CA THR A 458 5.84 19.12 8.16
C THR A 458 4.66 19.59 9.01
N PRO A 459 4.87 20.57 9.92
CA PRO A 459 3.83 21.11 10.79
C PRO A 459 2.60 21.64 10.06
#